data_AF-A0A358NJC3-F1
#
_entry.id   AF-A0A358NJC3-F1
#
_cell.length_a   1.000
_cell.length_b   1.000
_cell.length_c   1.000
_cell.angle_alpha   90.00
_cell.angle_beta   90.00
_cell.angle_gamma   90.00
#
_symmetry.space_group_name_H-M   'P 1'
#
loop_
_entity.id
_entity.type
_entity.pdbx_description
1 polymer ?
#
loop_
_entity_poly.entity_id
_entity_poly.type
_entity_poly.pdbx_seq_one_letter_code
_entity_poly.pdbx_strand_id
1 'polypeptide(L)'
;MIKLKTYFNEYNRDMIFASIAGILIMFIFRRRLEVPIYRFLMVLSPVVPDIFIPDHYPDAVCLVIGAAVGLCAYMIWNRKGIRAVKRLLGGAIAGVALISIAFFMQTTYISQQLKKPIEELKKDSIYLPTEMDISTKERLMVGDANHGTGKSRSLKLEEGSDELEAIYYGIQGLSNAVSYDSPFDNDYTISIIYKNNKIYKSRWLRTDEEYAYESLSGRGGTIGRIKYDAEVLCSRVHEAMGTFRDFENYKKEGFSAVWFNEMFSGGDANYTDIVDTELLLAKMTAPQNYIPDNEENEYYSKFFMGRTITHKDGDIIAISYSSKTDQYEYKDVMLYDRSEKLLIFKDKDNIMRFVKQDLDSLFK
;
A
#
# COMPACT_ATOMS: atom_id res chain seq x y z
N MET A 1 0.72 35.78 56.70
CA MET A 1 0.17 34.50 56.17
C MET A 1 -0.65 34.68 54.89
N ILE A 2 -1.59 35.64 54.82
CA ILE A 2 -2.44 35.88 53.63
C ILE A 2 -1.60 36.25 52.38
N LYS A 3 -0.68 37.23 52.47
CA LYS A 3 0.19 37.62 51.35
C LYS A 3 1.07 36.49 50.80
N LEU A 4 1.56 35.59 51.66
CA LEU A 4 2.39 34.44 51.23
C LEU A 4 1.53 33.42 50.46
N LYS A 5 0.30 33.18 50.91
CA LYS A 5 -0.67 32.29 50.27
C LYS A 5 -1.11 32.84 48.91
N THR A 6 -1.32 34.16 48.80
CA THR A 6 -1.61 34.83 47.53
C THR A 6 -0.44 34.74 46.55
N TYR A 7 0.79 34.98 47.03
CA TYR A 7 2.01 34.89 46.22
C TYR A 7 2.25 33.45 45.72
N PHE A 8 2.06 32.43 46.56
CA PHE A 8 2.14 31.03 46.13
C PHE A 8 1.03 30.64 45.15
N ASN A 9 -0.18 31.19 45.27
CA ASN A 9 -1.29 30.93 44.35
C ASN A 9 -1.08 31.58 42.97
N GLU A 10 -0.62 32.84 42.93
CA GLU A 10 -0.29 33.53 41.67
C GLU A 10 0.93 32.89 41.01
N TYR A 11 1.95 32.54 41.80
CA TYR A 11 3.18 31.91 41.31
C TYR A 11 2.94 30.51 40.72
N ASN A 12 2.07 29.71 41.33
CA ASN A 12 1.64 28.42 40.75
C ASN A 12 0.83 28.62 39.47
N ARG A 13 -0.01 29.66 39.42
CA ARG A 13 -0.86 29.97 38.26
C ARG A 13 -0.03 30.38 37.04
N ASP A 14 0.96 31.25 37.20
CA ASP A 14 1.83 31.69 36.10
C ASP A 14 2.71 30.57 35.54
N MET A 15 3.22 29.69 36.41
CA MET A 15 3.94 28.49 35.97
C MET A 15 3.05 27.53 35.17
N ILE A 16 1.79 27.34 35.61
CA ILE A 16 0.82 26.52 34.88
C ILE A 16 0.53 27.13 33.51
N PHE A 17 0.28 28.44 33.43
CA PHE A 17 0.03 29.10 32.15
C PHE A 17 1.24 29.08 31.22
N ALA A 18 2.46 29.27 31.75
CA ALA A 18 3.67 29.16 30.95
C ALA A 18 3.85 27.74 30.39
N SER A 19 3.56 26.70 31.19
CA SER A 19 3.58 25.31 30.73
C SER A 19 2.56 25.07 29.62
N ILE A 20 1.31 25.53 29.81
CA ILE A 20 0.24 25.41 28.81
C ILE A 20 0.61 26.15 27.53
N ALA A 21 1.14 27.38 27.63
CA ALA A 21 1.58 28.15 26.47
C ALA A 21 2.69 27.43 25.70
N GLY A 22 3.68 26.87 26.40
CA GLY A 22 4.75 26.07 25.78
C GLY A 22 4.21 24.80 25.08
N ILE A 23 3.25 24.10 25.71
CA ILE A 23 2.55 22.96 25.10
C ILE A 23 1.84 23.41 23.82
N LEU A 24 1.02 24.47 23.88
CA LEU A 24 0.27 24.98 22.73
C LEU A 24 1.19 25.37 21.56
N ILE A 25 2.32 26.03 21.84
CA ILE A 25 3.33 26.37 20.84
C ILE A 25 3.86 25.10 20.16
N MET A 26 4.22 24.07 20.93
CA MET A 26 4.69 22.82 20.34
C MET A 26 3.62 22.10 19.52
N PHE A 27 2.35 22.15 19.95
CA PHE A 27 1.24 21.61 19.17
C PHE A 27 1.00 22.36 17.85
N ILE A 28 1.22 23.68 17.80
CA ILE A 28 1.18 24.46 16.55
C ILE A 28 2.27 23.97 15.58
N PHE A 29 3.47 23.65 16.09
CA PHE A 29 4.57 23.12 15.29
C PHE A 29 4.55 21.59 15.11
N ARG A 30 3.55 20.87 15.67
CA ARG A 30 3.48 19.40 15.69
C ARG A 30 3.71 18.79 14.32
N ARG A 31 3.00 19.26 13.29
CA ARG A 31 3.10 18.69 11.93
C ARG A 31 4.52 18.76 11.36
N ARG A 32 5.30 19.77 11.73
CA ARG A 32 6.71 19.92 11.30
C ARG A 32 7.66 19.05 12.12
N LEU A 33 7.29 18.74 13.36
CA LEU A 33 8.13 17.98 14.30
C LEU A 33 7.82 16.49 14.31
N GLU A 34 6.65 16.07 13.83
CA GLU A 34 6.19 14.69 13.82
C GLU A 34 7.19 13.75 13.13
N VAL A 35 7.61 14.08 11.90
CA VAL A 35 8.56 13.25 11.15
C VAL A 35 9.92 13.16 11.85
N PRO A 36 10.56 14.27 12.28
CA PRO A 36 11.78 14.22 13.09
C PRO A 36 11.65 13.40 14.38
N ILE A 37 10.54 13.53 15.10
CA ILE A 37 10.30 12.79 16.35
C ILE A 37 10.18 11.30 16.06
N TYR A 38 9.41 10.90 15.05
CA TYR A 38 9.31 9.50 14.66
C TYR A 38 10.65 8.91 14.24
N ARG A 39 11.42 9.64 13.41
CA ARG A 39 12.78 9.23 13.03
C ARG A 39 13.66 9.02 14.25
N PHE A 40 13.61 9.92 15.23
CA PHE A 40 14.35 9.77 16.48
C PHE A 40 13.91 8.54 17.29
N LEU A 41 12.62 8.30 17.43
CA LEU A 41 12.08 7.15 18.17
C LEU A 41 12.44 5.80 17.50
N MET A 42 12.54 5.78 16.17
CA MET A 42 12.92 4.59 15.41
C MET A 42 14.41 4.25 15.49
N VAL A 43 15.30 5.15 15.93
CA VAL A 43 16.76 4.89 15.97
C VAL A 43 17.11 3.63 16.75
N LEU A 44 16.40 3.37 17.84
CA LEU A 44 16.65 2.23 18.73
C LEU A 44 15.59 1.14 18.59
N SER A 45 14.56 1.36 17.78
CA SER A 45 13.36 0.52 17.74
C SER A 45 13.30 -0.30 16.46
N PRO A 46 12.76 -1.53 16.51
CA PRO A 46 12.46 -2.28 15.30
C PRO A 46 11.55 -1.44 14.41
N VAL A 47 11.86 -1.43 13.11
CA VAL A 47 10.98 -0.79 12.15
C VAL A 47 9.76 -1.67 11.95
N VAL A 48 8.58 -1.07 12.11
CA VAL A 48 7.29 -1.73 11.91
C VAL A 48 6.43 -0.84 11.02
N PRO A 49 5.44 -1.42 10.30
CA PRO A 49 4.52 -0.63 9.49
C PRO A 49 3.80 0.42 10.34
N ASP A 50 3.76 1.65 9.83
CA ASP A 50 3.17 2.82 10.47
C ASP A 50 1.71 2.61 10.91
N ILE A 51 0.93 1.81 10.16
CA ILE A 51 -0.45 1.48 10.49
C ILE A 51 -0.62 0.85 11.87
N PHE A 52 0.41 0.19 12.41
CA PHE A 52 0.38 -0.42 13.74
C PHE A 52 0.94 0.50 14.84
N ILE A 53 1.59 1.60 14.46
CA ILE A 53 2.16 2.57 15.39
C ILE A 53 1.06 3.57 15.81
N PRO A 54 0.84 3.76 17.12
CA PRO A 54 -0.11 4.76 17.59
C PRO A 54 0.35 6.21 17.35
N ASP A 55 -0.59 7.07 16.95
CA ASP A 55 -0.33 8.50 16.69
C ASP A 55 -0.02 9.36 17.93
N HIS A 56 -0.15 8.82 19.14
CA HIS A 56 0.00 9.59 20.37
C HIS A 56 1.45 9.78 20.82
N TYR A 57 2.42 9.06 20.21
CA TYR A 57 3.83 9.18 20.57
C TYR A 57 4.42 10.55 20.25
N PRO A 58 4.25 11.11 19.03
CA PRO A 58 4.65 12.49 18.74
C PRO A 58 3.98 13.50 19.67
N ASP A 59 2.71 13.28 20.03
CA ASP A 59 1.96 14.16 20.93
C ASP A 59 2.55 14.15 22.34
N ALA A 60 2.90 12.98 22.86
CA ALA A 60 3.53 12.84 24.16
C ALA A 60 4.90 13.54 24.20
N VAL A 61 5.72 13.38 23.16
CA VAL A 61 7.02 14.06 23.05
C VAL A 61 6.84 15.58 22.97
N CYS A 62 5.92 16.06 22.12
CA CYS A 62 5.59 17.48 22.01
C CYS A 62 5.10 18.06 23.33
N LEU A 63 4.29 17.33 24.09
CA LEU A 63 3.80 17.74 25.41
C LEU A 63 4.96 17.91 26.40
N VAL A 64 5.85 16.91 26.51
CA VAL A 64 6.99 16.95 27.43
C VAL A 64 7.94 18.10 27.08
N ILE A 65 8.30 18.24 25.80
CA ILE A 65 9.19 19.31 25.35
C ILE A 65 8.53 20.68 25.53
N GLY A 66 7.26 20.81 25.14
CA GLY A 66 6.52 22.07 25.24
C GLY A 66 6.37 22.55 26.67
N ALA A 67 6.02 21.66 27.59
CA ALA A 67 5.94 21.97 29.01
C ALA A 67 7.30 22.43 29.56
N ALA A 68 8.39 21.73 29.20
CA ALA A 68 9.73 22.10 29.63
C ALA A 68 10.17 23.46 29.08
N VAL A 69 9.94 23.74 27.79
CA VAL A 69 10.28 25.02 27.14
C VAL A 69 9.53 26.17 27.80
N GLY A 70 8.21 26.03 27.99
CA GLY A 70 7.38 27.03 28.64
C GLY A 70 7.83 27.35 30.07
N LEU A 71 8.12 26.30 30.86
CA LEU A 71 8.64 26.44 32.22
C LEU A 71 10.04 27.05 32.25
N CYS A 72 10.94 26.66 31.35
CA CYS A 72 12.28 27.23 31.28
C CYS A 72 12.24 28.72 30.92
N ALA A 73 11.41 29.12 29.95
CA ALA A 73 11.22 30.52 29.57
C ALA A 73 10.73 31.36 30.76
N TYR A 74 9.73 30.87 31.50
CA TYR A 74 9.24 31.53 32.70
C TYR A 74 10.32 31.63 33.80
N MET A 75 11.09 30.57 34.02
CA MET A 75 12.16 30.57 35.03
C MET A 75 13.29 31.53 34.67
N ILE A 76 13.65 31.66 33.39
CA ILE A 76 14.63 32.65 32.90
C ILE A 76 14.09 34.07 33.10
N TRP A 77 12.83 34.32 32.72
CA TRP A 77 12.17 35.61 32.93
C TRP A 77 12.21 36.02 34.41
N ASN A 78 11.88 35.08 35.30
CA ASN A 78 11.82 35.33 36.73
C ASN A 78 13.20 35.22 37.44
N ARG A 79 14.30 35.32 36.68
CA ARG A 79 15.70 35.29 37.15
C ARG A 79 16.02 34.12 38.09
N LYS A 80 15.38 32.96 37.89
CA LYS A 80 15.67 31.77 38.68
C LYS A 80 17.04 31.21 38.33
N GLY A 81 17.70 30.62 39.33
CA GLY A 81 19.05 30.09 39.17
C GLY A 81 19.13 28.97 38.12
N ILE A 82 20.24 28.95 37.37
CA ILE A 82 20.58 27.94 36.35
C ILE A 82 20.38 26.50 36.84
N ARG A 83 20.57 26.23 38.14
CA ARG A 83 20.37 24.90 38.75
C ARG A 83 18.93 24.39 38.60
N ALA A 84 17.92 25.26 38.66
CA ALA A 84 16.51 24.88 38.48
C ALA A 84 16.19 24.54 37.02
N VAL A 85 16.70 25.35 36.08
CA VAL A 85 16.58 25.10 34.63
C VAL A 85 17.24 23.77 34.24
N LYS A 86 18.44 23.48 34.77
CA LYS A 86 19.12 22.19 34.55
C LYS A 86 18.32 20.99 35.04
N ARG A 87 17.66 21.10 36.20
CA ARG A 87 16.79 20.02 36.73
C ARG A 87 15.56 19.78 35.85
N LEU A 88 14.94 20.85 35.35
CA LEU A 88 13.82 20.72 34.40
C LEU A 88 14.25 20.05 33.10
N LEU A 89 15.37 20.48 32.53
CA LEU A 89 15.93 19.86 31.32
C LEU A 89 16.24 18.37 31.56
N GLY A 90 16.84 18.02 32.69
CA GLY A 90 17.06 16.62 33.09
C GLY A 90 15.76 15.83 33.21
N GLY A 91 14.71 16.42 33.79
CA GLY A 91 13.39 15.80 33.89
C GLY A 91 12.73 15.60 32.52
N ALA A 92 12.86 16.56 31.60
CA ALA A 92 12.35 16.44 30.23
C ALA A 92 13.08 15.34 29.46
N ILE A 93 14.41 15.24 29.60
CA ILE A 93 15.22 14.15 29.02
C ILE A 93 14.74 12.79 29.56
N ALA A 94 14.54 12.67 30.87
CA ALA A 94 14.01 11.45 31.47
C ALA A 94 12.60 11.11 30.96
N GLY A 95 11.74 12.11 30.80
CA GLY A 95 10.40 11.95 30.24
C GLY A 95 10.42 11.44 28.79
N VAL A 96 11.24 12.05 27.93
CA VAL A 96 11.42 11.60 26.54
C VAL A 96 12.03 10.20 26.52
N ALA A 97 12.99 9.88 27.39
CA ALA A 97 13.56 8.54 27.47
C ALA A 97 12.51 7.48 27.85
N LEU A 98 11.61 7.76 28.79
CA LEU A 98 10.50 6.86 29.14
C LEU A 98 9.54 6.65 27.96
N ILE A 99 9.24 7.71 27.20
CA ILE A 99 8.43 7.61 25.97
C ILE A 99 9.15 6.73 24.94
N SER A 100 10.46 6.89 24.75
CA SER A 100 11.26 6.06 23.85
C SER A 100 11.28 4.59 24.28
N ILE A 101 11.36 4.30 25.58
CA ILE A 101 11.30 2.91 26.10
C ILE A 101 9.92 2.30 25.83
N ALA A 102 8.84 3.04 26.10
CA ALA A 102 7.48 2.58 25.81
C ALA A 102 7.28 2.31 24.30
N PHE A 103 7.78 3.22 23.46
CA PHE A 103 7.76 3.07 22.00
C PHE A 103 8.55 1.84 21.56
N PHE A 104 9.75 1.63 22.10
CA PHE A 104 10.59 0.46 21.85
C PHE A 104 9.90 -0.85 22.23
N MET A 105 9.31 -0.91 23.43
CA MET A 105 8.58 -2.09 23.90
C MET A 105 7.37 -2.40 23.00
N GLN A 106 6.62 -1.37 22.61
CA GLN A 106 5.45 -1.55 21.77
C GLN A 106 5.82 -1.98 20.35
N THR A 107 6.81 -1.34 19.72
CA THR A 107 7.28 -1.71 18.38
C THR A 107 7.92 -3.11 18.36
N THR A 108 8.64 -3.49 19.43
CA THR A 108 9.15 -4.86 19.60
C THR A 108 8.00 -5.88 19.68
N TYR A 109 6.97 -5.59 20.47
CA TYR A 109 5.78 -6.44 20.54
C TYR A 109 5.10 -6.57 19.18
N ILE A 110 4.86 -5.46 18.49
CA ILE A 110 4.26 -5.45 17.14
C ILE A 110 5.11 -6.27 16.17
N SER A 111 6.43 -6.06 16.15
CA SER A 111 7.35 -6.80 15.29
C SER A 111 7.27 -8.30 15.54
N GLN A 112 7.18 -8.73 16.81
CA GLN A 112 7.01 -10.14 17.14
C GLN A 112 5.66 -10.70 16.66
N GLN A 113 4.56 -9.95 16.82
CA GLN A 113 3.25 -10.42 16.34
C GLN A 113 3.20 -10.54 14.82
N LEU A 114 3.78 -9.58 14.09
CA LEU A 114 3.82 -9.62 12.63
C LEU A 114 4.69 -10.78 12.07
N LYS A 115 5.62 -11.31 12.88
CA LYS A 115 6.49 -12.43 12.51
C LYS A 115 5.93 -13.81 12.87
N LYS A 116 4.82 -13.87 13.64
CA LYS A 116 4.23 -15.14 14.05
C LYS A 116 3.49 -15.81 12.90
N PRO A 117 3.65 -17.12 12.65
CA PRO A 117 2.84 -17.84 11.68
C PRO A 117 1.34 -17.54 11.86
N ILE A 118 0.59 -17.48 10.75
CA ILE A 118 -0.83 -17.12 10.75
C ILE A 118 -1.63 -18.05 11.70
N GLU A 119 -1.25 -19.31 11.75
CA GLU A 119 -1.88 -20.37 12.56
C GLU A 119 -1.71 -20.11 14.07
N GLU A 120 -0.70 -19.35 14.47
CA GLU A 120 -0.47 -18.93 15.86
C GLU A 120 -1.20 -17.63 16.23
N LEU A 121 -1.76 -16.92 15.25
CA LEU A 121 -2.54 -15.71 15.49
C LEU A 121 -3.95 -16.08 15.93
N LYS A 122 -4.47 -15.36 16.92
CA LYS A 122 -5.88 -15.51 17.30
C LYS A 122 -6.77 -14.97 16.18
N LYS A 123 -7.95 -15.58 15.99
CA LYS A 123 -8.93 -15.16 14.98
C LYS A 123 -9.40 -13.70 15.13
N ASP A 124 -9.34 -13.14 16.33
CA ASP A 124 -9.69 -11.75 16.64
C ASP A 124 -8.48 -10.80 16.67
N SER A 125 -7.31 -11.28 16.23
CA SER A 125 -6.06 -10.52 16.21
C SER A 125 -6.09 -9.40 15.16
N ILE A 126 -5.61 -8.22 15.55
CA ILE A 126 -5.39 -7.10 14.61
C ILE A 126 -4.28 -7.36 13.59
N TYR A 127 -3.50 -8.42 13.80
CA TYR A 127 -2.38 -8.82 12.97
C TYR A 127 -2.74 -9.92 11.97
N LEU A 128 -3.98 -10.43 12.01
CA LEU A 128 -4.45 -11.44 11.07
C LEU A 128 -4.83 -10.77 9.74
N PRO A 129 -4.22 -11.15 8.61
CA PRO A 129 -4.64 -10.66 7.29
C PRO A 129 -5.99 -11.29 6.93
N THR A 130 -6.91 -10.47 6.43
CA THR A 130 -8.24 -10.92 5.98
C THR A 130 -8.42 -10.86 4.48
N GLU A 131 -7.61 -10.06 3.80
CA GLU A 131 -7.68 -9.90 2.34
C GLU A 131 -6.33 -9.40 1.85
N MET A 132 -5.93 -9.81 0.65
CA MET A 132 -4.73 -9.32 -0.01
C MET A 132 -5.02 -8.98 -1.46
N ASP A 133 -4.77 -7.72 -1.84
CA ASP A 133 -4.82 -7.27 -3.22
C ASP A 133 -3.41 -7.16 -3.79
N ILE A 134 -3.14 -7.80 -4.92
CA ILE A 134 -1.91 -7.70 -5.67
C ILE A 134 -2.24 -7.08 -7.02
N SER A 135 -1.56 -6.01 -7.39
CA SER A 135 -1.83 -5.27 -8.63
C SER A 135 -0.53 -4.85 -9.31
N THR A 136 -0.57 -4.69 -10.63
CA THR A 136 0.56 -4.16 -11.41
C THR A 136 0.26 -2.77 -11.95
N LYS A 137 1.34 -2.04 -12.28
CA LYS A 137 1.26 -0.78 -13.04
C LYS A 137 1.04 -1.01 -14.53
N GLU A 138 1.33 -2.21 -15.05
CA GLU A 138 0.95 -2.59 -16.41
C GLU A 138 -0.56 -2.52 -16.55
N ARG A 139 -1.03 -1.60 -17.37
CA ARG A 139 -2.46 -1.36 -17.58
C ARG A 139 -2.71 -1.12 -19.04
N LEU A 140 -3.82 -1.65 -19.52
CA LEU A 140 -4.35 -1.24 -20.80
C LEU A 140 -5.14 0.05 -20.58
N MET A 141 -4.70 1.13 -21.22
CA MET A 141 -5.38 2.42 -21.14
C MET A 141 -6.44 2.50 -22.22
N VAL A 142 -7.68 2.74 -21.80
CA VAL A 142 -8.78 3.08 -22.71
C VAL A 142 -9.12 4.54 -22.42
N GLY A 143 -9.43 5.32 -23.44
CA GLY A 143 -9.81 6.72 -23.23
C GLY A 143 -9.48 7.64 -24.38
N ASP A 144 -10.00 8.86 -24.29
CA ASP A 144 -9.72 9.91 -25.25
C ASP A 144 -8.37 10.62 -24.98
N ALA A 145 -8.05 11.62 -25.79
CA ALA A 145 -6.79 12.37 -25.70
C ALA A 145 -6.57 13.08 -24.34
N ASN A 146 -7.59 13.16 -23.48
CA ASN A 146 -7.61 13.94 -22.25
C ASN A 146 -8.11 13.09 -21.06
N HIS A 147 -7.31 12.11 -20.61
CA HIS A 147 -7.45 11.32 -19.36
C HIS A 147 -8.13 9.95 -19.50
N GLY A 148 -7.48 8.98 -20.16
CA GLY A 148 -7.95 7.60 -20.16
C GLY A 148 -7.93 6.90 -18.80
N THR A 149 -8.86 5.97 -18.57
CA THR A 149 -8.80 5.04 -17.45
C THR A 149 -8.15 3.73 -17.85
N GLY A 150 -7.23 3.27 -17.02
CA GLY A 150 -6.51 2.02 -17.24
C GLY A 150 -7.13 0.87 -16.47
N LYS A 151 -7.28 -0.28 -17.12
CA LYS A 151 -7.49 -1.56 -16.44
C LYS A 151 -6.14 -2.27 -16.31
N SER A 152 -5.76 -2.60 -15.08
CA SER A 152 -4.56 -3.37 -14.79
C SER A 152 -4.91 -4.79 -14.37
N ARG A 153 -3.91 -5.66 -14.49
CA ARG A 153 -3.97 -6.98 -13.87
C ARG A 153 -4.00 -6.84 -12.34
N SER A 154 -4.89 -7.59 -11.71
CA SER A 154 -5.01 -7.67 -10.27
C SER A 154 -5.43 -9.05 -9.79
N LEU A 155 -4.92 -9.46 -8.64
CA LEU A 155 -5.32 -10.65 -7.92
C LEU A 155 -5.78 -10.23 -6.53
N LYS A 156 -7.01 -10.58 -6.19
CA LYS A 156 -7.57 -10.46 -4.85
C LYS A 156 -7.61 -11.84 -4.21
N LEU A 157 -7.03 -11.99 -3.03
CA LEU A 157 -7.02 -13.22 -2.25
C LEU A 157 -7.86 -13.01 -0.98
N GLU A 158 -8.79 -13.92 -0.73
CA GLU A 158 -9.72 -13.87 0.40
C GLU A 158 -9.14 -14.57 1.65
N GLU A 159 -9.70 -14.28 2.81
CA GLU A 159 -9.32 -14.89 4.10
C GLU A 159 -9.33 -16.42 4.03
N GLY A 160 -8.22 -17.06 4.42
CA GLY A 160 -8.07 -18.51 4.42
C GLY A 160 -7.80 -19.15 3.06
N SER A 161 -7.42 -18.35 2.04
CA SER A 161 -6.85 -18.89 0.81
C SER A 161 -5.40 -19.34 1.02
N ASP A 162 -5.04 -20.49 0.44
CA ASP A 162 -3.70 -21.08 0.55
C ASP A 162 -2.63 -20.11 0.00
N GLU A 163 -2.93 -19.40 -1.09
CA GLU A 163 -2.04 -18.40 -1.67
C GLU A 163 -1.86 -17.17 -0.78
N LEU A 164 -2.90 -16.72 -0.06
CA LEU A 164 -2.76 -15.62 0.90
C LEU A 164 -1.79 -16.02 2.01
N GLU A 165 -1.97 -17.21 2.57
CA GLU A 165 -1.10 -17.74 3.63
C GLU A 165 0.35 -17.86 3.14
N ALA A 166 0.54 -18.41 1.93
CA ALA A 166 1.85 -18.58 1.33
C ALA A 166 2.56 -17.23 1.05
N ILE A 167 1.87 -16.25 0.47
CA ILE A 167 2.46 -14.93 0.21
C ILE A 167 2.71 -14.19 1.51
N TYR A 168 1.78 -14.28 2.46
CA TYR A 168 1.92 -13.63 3.77
C TYR A 168 3.11 -14.18 4.55
N TYR A 169 3.37 -15.48 4.52
CA TYR A 169 4.59 -16.06 5.12
C TYR A 169 5.88 -15.38 4.60
N GLY A 170 5.95 -15.07 3.30
CA GLY A 170 7.06 -14.29 2.73
C GLY A 170 7.14 -12.88 3.31
N ILE A 171 5.99 -12.22 3.51
CA ILE A 171 5.89 -10.89 4.14
C ILE A 171 6.35 -10.90 5.60
N GLN A 172 6.12 -11.99 6.34
CA GLN A 172 6.56 -12.14 7.73
C GLN A 172 8.07 -12.30 7.85
N GLY A 173 8.71 -12.84 6.79
CA GLY A 173 10.16 -12.95 6.65
C GLY A 173 10.88 -11.62 6.42
N LEU A 174 10.16 -10.51 6.18
CA LEU A 174 10.76 -9.18 5.99
C LEU A 174 11.34 -8.66 7.32
N SER A 175 12.58 -9.03 7.62
CA SER A 175 13.19 -8.76 8.93
C SER A 175 14.31 -7.73 8.92
N ASN A 176 14.96 -7.47 7.77
CA ASN A 176 16.13 -6.59 7.68
C ASN A 176 16.01 -5.58 6.52
N ALA A 177 16.13 -4.30 6.86
CA ALA A 177 16.21 -3.23 5.86
C ALA A 177 17.59 -3.25 5.19
N VAL A 178 17.61 -3.34 3.86
CA VAL A 178 18.81 -3.23 3.01
C VAL A 178 19.21 -1.77 2.84
N SER A 179 18.24 -0.87 2.69
CA SER A 179 18.49 0.57 2.53
C SER A 179 17.28 1.40 2.97
N TYR A 180 17.56 2.65 3.34
CA TYR A 180 16.55 3.69 3.52
C TYR A 180 16.53 4.64 2.32
N ASP A 181 15.37 5.18 1.97
CA ASP A 181 15.19 6.24 0.96
C ASP A 181 15.64 5.89 -0.49
N SER A 182 15.47 4.63 -0.90
CA SER A 182 15.73 4.17 -2.28
C SER A 182 14.70 4.72 -3.30
N PRO A 183 15.07 4.90 -4.59
CA PRO A 183 14.09 5.02 -5.68
C PRO A 183 13.19 3.77 -5.75
N PHE A 184 11.98 3.96 -6.28
CA PHE A 184 11.01 2.90 -6.48
C PHE A 184 10.99 2.49 -7.95
N ASP A 185 11.35 1.25 -8.21
CA ASP A 185 10.77 0.48 -9.31
C ASP A 185 9.94 -0.64 -8.68
N ASN A 186 8.85 -1.03 -9.35
CA ASN A 186 8.02 -2.11 -8.86
C ASN A 186 7.16 -2.72 -9.97
N ASP A 187 7.16 -4.04 -9.99
CA ASP A 187 6.34 -4.87 -10.87
C ASP A 187 4.94 -5.04 -10.27
N TYR A 188 4.90 -5.21 -8.94
CA TYR A 188 3.65 -5.39 -8.19
C TYR A 188 3.53 -4.45 -7.00
N THR A 189 2.27 -4.18 -6.63
CA THR A 189 1.85 -3.52 -5.39
C THR A 189 0.94 -4.48 -4.65
N ILE A 190 1.32 -4.82 -3.42
CA ILE A 190 0.61 -5.72 -2.53
C ILE A 190 -0.04 -4.86 -1.43
N SER A 191 -1.36 -4.88 -1.34
CA SER A 191 -2.15 -4.26 -0.28
C SER A 191 -2.70 -5.37 0.62
N ILE A 192 -2.24 -5.42 1.86
CA ILE A 192 -2.69 -6.42 2.83
C ILE A 192 -3.66 -5.74 3.77
N ILE A 193 -4.88 -6.26 3.83
CA ILE A 193 -5.96 -5.70 4.65
C ILE A 193 -6.07 -6.51 5.94
N TYR A 194 -6.03 -5.78 7.05
CA TYR A 194 -6.24 -6.30 8.40
C TYR A 194 -7.58 -5.78 8.91
N LYS A 195 -8.42 -6.68 9.41
CA LYS A 195 -9.74 -6.33 9.97
C LYS A 195 -9.78 -6.65 11.45
N ASN A 196 -9.92 -5.60 12.28
CA ASN A 196 -10.34 -5.77 13.68
C ASN A 196 -11.53 -4.87 13.98
N ASN A 197 -12.64 -5.46 14.42
CA ASN A 197 -13.78 -4.74 14.99
C ASN A 197 -14.22 -3.51 14.17
N LYS A 198 -14.32 -3.68 12.84
CA LYS A 198 -14.72 -2.68 11.82
C LYS A 198 -13.69 -1.62 11.43
N ILE A 199 -12.48 -1.65 12.00
CA ILE A 199 -11.37 -0.79 11.53
C ILE A 199 -10.56 -1.59 10.54
N TYR A 200 -10.59 -1.16 9.28
CA TYR A 200 -9.72 -1.69 8.22
C TYR A 200 -8.41 -0.91 8.25
N LYS A 201 -7.29 -1.63 8.33
CA LYS A 201 -5.95 -1.07 8.13
C LYS A 201 -5.32 -1.79 6.96
N SER A 202 -4.64 -1.05 6.08
CA SER A 202 -3.96 -1.65 4.93
C SER A 202 -2.45 -1.40 4.99
N ARG A 203 -1.67 -2.46 4.84
CA ARG A 203 -0.21 -2.41 4.67
C ARG A 203 0.10 -2.46 3.18
N TRP A 204 0.96 -1.57 2.69
CA TRP A 204 1.27 -1.47 1.27
C TRP A 204 2.73 -1.79 1.02
N LEU A 205 2.99 -2.87 0.31
CA LEU A 205 4.30 -3.28 -0.15
C LEU A 205 4.37 -3.12 -1.66
N ARG A 206 5.53 -2.73 -2.17
CA ARG A 206 5.85 -2.73 -3.60
C ARG A 206 6.97 -3.73 -3.81
N THR A 207 6.91 -4.55 -4.85
CA THR A 207 7.94 -5.56 -5.11
C THR A 207 8.47 -5.41 -6.53
N ASP A 208 9.77 -5.60 -6.70
CA ASP A 208 10.43 -5.86 -7.99
C ASP A 208 10.90 -7.33 -8.04
N GLU A 209 11.87 -7.67 -8.89
CA GLU A 209 12.42 -9.03 -9.00
C GLU A 209 13.09 -9.52 -7.70
N GLU A 210 13.75 -8.63 -6.94
CA GLU A 210 14.63 -9.02 -5.82
C GLU A 210 14.19 -8.42 -4.47
N TYR A 211 13.49 -7.29 -4.48
CA TYR A 211 13.29 -6.44 -3.32
C TYR A 211 11.84 -6.07 -3.10
N ALA A 212 11.53 -5.86 -1.82
CA ALA A 212 10.28 -5.27 -1.38
C ALA A 212 10.51 -3.87 -0.79
N TYR A 213 9.58 -2.96 -1.02
CA TYR A 213 9.65 -1.59 -0.57
C TYR A 213 8.40 -1.18 0.19
N GLU A 214 8.57 -0.48 1.29
CA GLU A 214 7.49 0.02 2.13
C GLU A 214 7.70 1.51 2.42
N SER A 215 6.65 2.31 2.20
CA SER A 215 6.64 3.70 2.63
C SER A 215 6.22 3.76 4.09
N LEU A 216 7.03 4.42 4.92
CA LEU A 216 6.62 4.81 6.26
C LEU A 216 6.01 6.21 6.20
N SER A 217 4.76 6.35 6.62
CA SER A 217 4.04 7.63 6.61
C SER A 217 3.67 8.06 8.03
N GLY A 218 3.71 9.36 8.28
CA GLY A 218 3.08 10.02 9.42
C GLY A 218 2.00 10.98 8.91
N ARG A 219 1.24 11.59 9.82
CA ARG A 219 0.22 12.60 9.43
C ARG A 219 0.84 13.81 8.74
N GLY A 220 2.10 14.12 9.06
CA GLY A 220 2.89 15.18 8.45
C GLY A 220 3.52 14.83 7.09
N GLY A 221 3.37 13.59 6.60
CA GLY A 221 3.93 13.12 5.33
C GLY A 221 4.87 11.91 5.50
N THR A 222 5.66 11.61 4.46
CA THR A 222 6.56 10.45 4.43
C THR A 222 7.66 10.58 5.49
N ILE A 223 7.74 9.60 6.40
CA ILE A 223 8.79 9.46 7.40
C ILE A 223 10.06 8.89 6.76
N GLY A 224 9.90 7.96 5.82
CA GLY A 224 10.99 7.37 5.05
C GLY A 224 10.50 6.23 4.18
N ARG A 225 11.43 5.53 3.54
CA ARG A 225 11.16 4.30 2.79
C ARG A 225 12.10 3.22 3.25
N ILE A 226 11.62 1.98 3.32
CA ILE A 226 12.41 0.82 3.67
C ILE A 226 12.50 -0.07 2.44
N LYS A 227 13.71 -0.50 2.10
CA LYS A 227 13.98 -1.56 1.13
C LYS A 227 14.32 -2.84 1.90
N TYR A 228 13.69 -3.96 1.56
CA TYR A 228 13.94 -5.28 2.14
C TYR A 228 14.49 -6.21 1.07
N ASP A 229 15.37 -7.13 1.47
CA ASP A 229 15.69 -8.32 0.69
C ASP A 229 14.47 -9.25 0.74
N ALA A 230 13.91 -9.55 -0.43
CA ALA A 230 12.58 -10.14 -0.53
C ALA A 230 12.45 -11.15 -1.68
N GLU A 231 13.55 -11.74 -2.16
CA GLU A 231 13.56 -12.68 -3.30
C GLU A 231 12.48 -13.77 -3.16
N VAL A 232 12.33 -14.36 -1.97
CA VAL A 232 11.30 -15.38 -1.69
C VAL A 232 9.87 -14.83 -1.84
N LEU A 233 9.62 -13.61 -1.37
CA LEU A 233 8.31 -12.96 -1.53
C LEU A 233 8.06 -12.61 -3.00
N CYS A 234 9.05 -12.02 -3.67
CA CYS A 234 8.96 -11.62 -5.07
C CYS A 234 8.68 -12.83 -5.97
N SER A 235 9.42 -13.93 -5.78
CA SER A 235 9.21 -15.19 -6.51
C SER A 235 7.79 -15.74 -6.30
N ARG A 236 7.30 -15.82 -5.05
CA ARG A 236 5.94 -16.29 -4.75
C ARG A 236 4.85 -15.43 -5.39
N VAL A 237 5.03 -14.11 -5.38
CA VAL A 237 4.07 -13.19 -6.00
C VAL A 237 4.06 -13.38 -7.52
N HIS A 238 5.22 -13.49 -8.15
CA HIS A 238 5.32 -13.75 -9.58
C HIS A 238 4.66 -15.09 -9.96
N GLU A 239 4.94 -16.16 -9.19
CA GLU A 239 4.36 -17.49 -9.39
C GLU A 239 2.84 -17.48 -9.25
N ALA A 240 2.31 -16.84 -8.19
CA ALA A 240 0.86 -16.71 -8.00
C ALA A 240 0.23 -15.96 -9.17
N MET A 241 0.79 -14.80 -9.55
CA MET A 241 0.26 -14.00 -10.67
C MET A 241 0.31 -14.73 -12.01
N GLY A 242 1.30 -15.60 -12.24
CA GLY A 242 1.38 -16.47 -13.41
C GLY A 242 0.35 -17.59 -13.37
N THR A 243 0.22 -18.26 -12.22
CA THR A 243 -0.73 -19.37 -12.01
C THR A 243 -2.17 -18.95 -12.26
N PHE A 244 -2.58 -17.79 -11.74
CA PHE A 244 -3.93 -17.29 -11.95
C PHE A 244 -4.19 -16.78 -13.37
N ARG A 245 -3.18 -16.74 -14.25
CA ARG A 245 -3.35 -16.47 -15.68
C ARG A 245 -3.35 -17.76 -16.52
N ASP A 246 -3.26 -18.94 -15.88
CA ASP A 246 -3.39 -20.23 -16.55
C ASP A 246 -4.88 -20.56 -16.80
N PHE A 247 -5.34 -20.25 -18.02
CA PHE A 247 -6.73 -20.44 -18.43
C PHE A 247 -7.18 -21.91 -18.43
N GLU A 248 -6.26 -22.87 -18.51
CA GLU A 248 -6.61 -24.30 -18.49
C GLU A 248 -7.22 -24.73 -17.15
N ASN A 249 -6.88 -24.01 -16.07
CA ASN A 249 -7.34 -24.32 -14.71
C ASN A 249 -8.62 -23.55 -14.32
N TYR A 250 -9.16 -22.72 -15.21
CA TYR A 250 -10.35 -21.94 -14.91
C TYR A 250 -11.60 -22.81 -14.94
N LYS A 251 -12.41 -22.74 -13.88
CA LYS A 251 -13.79 -23.22 -13.93
C LYS A 251 -14.62 -22.26 -14.76
N LYS A 252 -15.34 -22.78 -15.75
CA LYS A 252 -16.23 -21.99 -16.62
C LYS A 252 -17.16 -21.06 -15.84
N GLU A 253 -17.75 -21.55 -14.76
CA GLU A 253 -18.70 -20.82 -13.91
C GLU A 253 -18.07 -19.61 -13.19
N GLY A 254 -16.75 -19.61 -12.99
CA GLY A 254 -16.02 -18.52 -12.36
C GLY A 254 -15.51 -17.48 -13.35
N PHE A 255 -15.59 -17.73 -14.66
CA PHE A 255 -15.05 -16.84 -15.69
C PHE A 255 -16.10 -15.80 -16.15
N SER A 256 -15.72 -14.54 -16.15
CA SER A 256 -16.53 -13.45 -16.70
C SER A 256 -15.69 -12.52 -17.57
N ALA A 257 -16.31 -11.88 -18.55
CA ALA A 257 -15.64 -10.92 -19.41
C ALA A 257 -16.59 -9.80 -19.82
N VAL A 258 -16.04 -8.58 -19.84
CA VAL A 258 -16.72 -7.37 -20.26
C VAL A 258 -15.82 -6.63 -21.22
N TRP A 259 -16.40 -6.10 -22.29
CA TRP A 259 -15.72 -5.08 -23.08
C TRP A 259 -16.16 -3.71 -22.59
N PHE A 260 -15.29 -2.71 -22.70
CA PHE A 260 -15.62 -1.38 -22.23
C PHE A 260 -15.23 -0.36 -23.28
N ASN A 261 -16.17 0.54 -23.57
CA ASN A 261 -15.96 1.68 -24.45
C ASN A 261 -15.96 2.92 -23.56
N GLU A 262 -14.77 3.42 -23.23
CA GLU A 262 -14.66 4.63 -22.44
C GLU A 262 -14.85 5.87 -23.33
N MET A 263 -16.07 6.04 -23.82
CA MET A 263 -16.53 7.33 -24.31
C MET A 263 -17.19 8.07 -23.15
N PHE A 264 -16.42 8.89 -22.43
CA PHE A 264 -16.78 10.21 -21.87
C PHE A 264 -15.94 10.55 -20.64
N SER A 265 -15.24 11.68 -20.69
CA SER A 265 -14.77 12.39 -19.51
C SER A 265 -15.97 12.85 -18.65
N GLY A 266 -16.31 12.08 -17.62
CA GLY A 266 -17.23 12.52 -16.56
C GLY A 266 -18.36 11.58 -16.14
N GLY A 267 -18.44 10.35 -16.67
CA GLY A 267 -19.46 9.37 -16.29
C GLY A 267 -18.87 7.97 -16.10
N ASP A 268 -19.58 7.12 -15.34
CA ASP A 268 -19.23 5.71 -15.13
C ASP A 268 -18.91 5.04 -16.48
N ALA A 269 -17.79 4.32 -16.55
CA ALA A 269 -17.42 3.58 -17.75
C ALA A 269 -18.57 2.64 -18.16
N ASN A 270 -19.00 2.70 -19.42
CA ASN A 270 -20.00 1.79 -19.95
C ASN A 270 -19.35 0.44 -20.23
N TYR A 271 -19.50 -0.48 -19.29
CA TYR A 271 -19.19 -1.89 -19.48
C TYR A 271 -20.33 -2.56 -20.23
N THR A 272 -19.99 -3.37 -21.22
CA THR A 272 -20.94 -4.24 -21.90
C THR A 272 -20.46 -5.68 -21.76
N ASP A 273 -21.35 -6.55 -21.31
CA ASP A 273 -21.02 -7.97 -21.12
C ASP A 273 -20.70 -8.64 -22.44
N ILE A 274 -19.73 -9.56 -22.41
CA ILE A 274 -19.49 -10.48 -23.52
C ILE A 274 -20.61 -11.51 -23.55
N VAL A 275 -21.23 -11.67 -24.71
CA VAL A 275 -22.45 -12.49 -24.87
C VAL A 275 -22.20 -13.98 -24.65
N ASP A 276 -20.99 -14.44 -24.98
CA ASP A 276 -20.59 -15.85 -24.85
C ASP A 276 -19.17 -15.94 -24.28
N THR A 277 -19.08 -15.91 -22.95
CA THR A 277 -17.81 -16.00 -22.22
C THR A 277 -17.18 -17.39 -22.32
N GLU A 278 -17.97 -18.43 -22.57
CA GLU A 278 -17.46 -19.79 -22.78
C GLU A 278 -16.70 -19.91 -24.10
N LEU A 279 -17.25 -19.35 -25.17
CA LEU A 279 -16.56 -19.28 -26.46
C LEU A 279 -15.27 -18.50 -26.33
N LEU A 280 -15.28 -17.35 -25.66
CA LEU A 280 -14.07 -16.55 -25.44
C LEU A 280 -13.00 -17.35 -24.69
N LEU A 281 -13.36 -17.98 -23.56
CA LEU A 281 -12.43 -18.81 -22.78
C LEU A 281 -11.88 -19.98 -23.61
N ALA A 282 -12.72 -20.66 -24.39
CA ALA A 282 -12.30 -21.76 -25.25
C ALA A 282 -11.33 -21.33 -26.36
N LYS A 283 -11.36 -20.06 -26.79
CA LYS A 283 -10.39 -19.52 -27.75
C LYS A 283 -9.09 -19.10 -27.09
N MET A 284 -9.13 -18.65 -25.85
CA MET A 284 -7.93 -18.33 -25.08
C MET A 284 -7.09 -19.58 -24.74
N THR A 285 -7.73 -20.75 -24.66
CA THR A 285 -7.04 -22.04 -24.43
C THR A 285 -6.66 -22.76 -25.72
N ALA A 286 -7.04 -22.23 -26.89
CA ALA A 286 -6.71 -22.84 -28.17
C ALA A 286 -5.23 -22.64 -28.52
N PRO A 287 -4.60 -23.56 -29.28
CA PRO A 287 -3.23 -23.37 -29.76
C PRO A 287 -3.08 -22.07 -30.55
N GLN A 288 -1.98 -21.37 -30.30
CA GLN A 288 -1.60 -20.20 -31.09
C GLN A 288 -1.51 -20.57 -32.57
N ASN A 289 -2.16 -19.78 -33.42
CA ASN A 289 -2.24 -20.02 -34.86
C ASN A 289 -1.89 -18.78 -35.71
N TYR A 290 -1.42 -17.70 -35.05
CA TYR A 290 -0.92 -16.49 -35.69
C TYR A 290 0.47 -16.15 -35.17
N ILE A 291 1.35 -15.74 -36.08
CA ILE A 291 2.70 -15.27 -35.78
C ILE A 291 2.79 -13.83 -36.33
N PRO A 292 2.74 -12.81 -35.46
CA PRO A 292 2.90 -11.43 -35.90
C PRO A 292 4.33 -11.17 -36.37
N ASP A 293 4.50 -10.19 -37.24
CA ASP A 293 5.84 -9.67 -37.53
C ASP A 293 6.38 -8.81 -36.38
N ASN A 294 7.63 -8.32 -36.52
CA ASN A 294 8.27 -7.53 -35.47
C ASN A 294 7.54 -6.19 -35.21
N GLU A 295 6.95 -5.59 -36.24
CA GLU A 295 6.29 -4.29 -36.14
C GLU A 295 4.95 -4.43 -35.42
N GLU A 296 4.14 -5.44 -35.78
CA GLU A 296 2.91 -5.80 -35.09
C GLU A 296 3.17 -6.15 -33.63
N ASN A 297 4.19 -6.97 -33.37
CA ASN A 297 4.54 -7.39 -32.02
C ASN A 297 4.94 -6.19 -31.14
N GLU A 298 5.74 -5.26 -31.68
CA GLU A 298 6.09 -4.01 -30.99
C GLU A 298 4.86 -3.10 -30.78
N TYR A 299 3.99 -2.99 -31.79
CA TYR A 299 2.75 -2.22 -31.72
C TYR A 299 1.84 -2.71 -30.60
N TYR A 300 1.55 -4.01 -30.55
CA TYR A 300 0.70 -4.60 -29.52
C TYR A 300 1.35 -4.58 -28.13
N SER A 301 2.68 -4.77 -28.04
CA SER A 301 3.42 -4.64 -26.77
C SER A 301 3.20 -3.28 -26.11
N LYS A 302 3.18 -2.18 -26.90
CA LYS A 302 3.00 -0.82 -26.38
C LYS A 302 1.67 -0.62 -25.65
N PHE A 303 0.60 -1.30 -26.06
CA PHE A 303 -0.71 -1.22 -25.38
C PHE A 303 -0.67 -1.81 -23.97
N PHE A 304 -0.03 -2.97 -23.80
CA PHE A 304 0.13 -3.58 -22.48
C PHE A 304 1.08 -2.79 -21.56
N MET A 305 1.93 -1.93 -22.12
CA MET A 305 2.79 -0.99 -21.39
C MET A 305 2.13 0.37 -21.08
N GLY A 306 0.80 0.49 -21.21
CA GLY A 306 0.09 1.72 -20.84
C GLY A 306 -0.19 2.70 -21.96
N ARG A 307 -0.08 2.30 -23.24
CA ARG A 307 -0.54 3.13 -24.37
C ARG A 307 -2.07 3.17 -24.41
N THR A 308 -2.62 4.36 -24.63
CA THR A 308 -4.07 4.59 -24.81
C THR A 308 -4.53 4.12 -26.17
N ILE A 309 -5.65 3.38 -26.23
CA ILE A 309 -6.36 3.05 -27.48
C ILE A 309 -7.11 4.28 -27.99
N THR A 310 -6.87 4.68 -29.23
CA THR A 310 -7.50 5.82 -29.91
C THR A 310 -8.15 5.37 -31.23
N HIS A 311 -9.03 6.18 -31.81
CA HIS A 311 -9.63 5.89 -33.12
C HIS A 311 -8.61 5.71 -34.26
N LYS A 312 -7.37 6.19 -34.09
CA LYS A 312 -6.28 6.01 -35.08
C LYS A 312 -5.68 4.62 -35.05
N ASP A 313 -5.87 3.89 -33.95
CA ASP A 313 -5.35 2.54 -33.75
C ASP A 313 -6.24 1.47 -34.42
N GLY A 314 -7.35 1.87 -35.05
CA GLY A 314 -8.26 0.98 -35.78
C GLY A 314 -9.48 0.54 -34.96
N ASP A 315 -10.11 -0.56 -35.37
CA ASP A 315 -11.22 -1.20 -34.65
C ASP A 315 -10.68 -2.19 -33.60
N ILE A 316 -10.04 -1.66 -32.56
CA ILE A 316 -9.47 -2.43 -31.44
C ILE A 316 -10.41 -2.34 -30.23
N ILE A 317 -10.75 -3.50 -29.67
CA ILE A 317 -11.56 -3.61 -28.45
C ILE A 317 -10.70 -4.09 -27.28
N ALA A 318 -10.79 -3.39 -26.15
CA ALA A 318 -10.29 -3.85 -24.87
C ALA A 318 -11.33 -4.74 -24.18
N ILE A 319 -10.93 -5.95 -23.79
CA ILE A 319 -11.75 -6.87 -23.00
C ILE A 319 -11.10 -7.04 -21.63
N SER A 320 -11.82 -6.68 -20.58
CA SER A 320 -11.46 -7.05 -19.21
C SER A 320 -12.07 -8.41 -18.91
N TYR A 321 -11.29 -9.33 -18.40
CA TYR A 321 -11.77 -10.63 -17.96
C TYR A 321 -11.43 -10.87 -16.50
N SER A 322 -12.18 -11.74 -15.86
CA SER A 322 -11.94 -12.15 -14.47
C SER A 322 -12.25 -13.62 -14.25
N SER A 323 -11.59 -14.19 -13.24
CA SER A 323 -11.87 -15.51 -12.70
C SER A 323 -12.10 -15.39 -11.21
N LYS A 324 -13.30 -15.73 -10.75
CA LYS A 324 -13.71 -15.57 -9.36
C LYS A 324 -14.13 -16.88 -8.74
N THR A 325 -13.62 -17.13 -7.54
CA THR A 325 -13.98 -18.25 -6.67
C THR A 325 -14.21 -17.74 -5.24
N ASP A 326 -14.47 -18.64 -4.30
CA ASP A 326 -14.56 -18.30 -2.87
C ASP A 326 -13.19 -17.94 -2.26
N GLN A 327 -12.07 -18.35 -2.89
CA GLN A 327 -10.72 -18.11 -2.39
C GLN A 327 -10.05 -16.89 -3.04
N TYR A 328 -10.42 -16.54 -4.27
CA TYR A 328 -9.75 -15.47 -5.02
C TYR A 328 -10.62 -14.83 -6.11
N GLU A 329 -10.22 -13.63 -6.53
CA GLU A 329 -10.71 -12.95 -7.73
C GLU A 329 -9.51 -12.43 -8.53
N TYR A 330 -9.24 -13.05 -9.68
CA TYR A 330 -8.22 -12.60 -10.63
C TYR A 330 -8.87 -11.75 -11.71
N LYS A 331 -8.20 -10.67 -12.14
CA LYS A 331 -8.62 -9.79 -13.23
C LYS A 331 -7.43 -9.46 -14.11
N ASP A 332 -7.68 -9.37 -15.40
CA ASP A 332 -6.69 -8.97 -16.38
C ASP A 332 -7.39 -8.51 -17.67
N VAL A 333 -6.60 -8.18 -18.69
CA VAL A 333 -7.03 -7.54 -19.93
C VAL A 333 -6.49 -8.26 -21.15
N MET A 334 -7.26 -8.18 -22.24
CA MET A 334 -6.87 -8.63 -23.57
C MET A 334 -7.34 -7.63 -24.62
N LEU A 335 -6.82 -7.76 -25.83
CA LEU A 335 -7.20 -6.99 -27.00
C LEU A 335 -7.86 -7.91 -28.04
N TYR A 336 -8.90 -7.41 -28.70
CA TYR A 336 -9.42 -8.00 -29.91
C TYR A 336 -9.35 -6.98 -31.03
N ASP A 337 -8.51 -7.24 -32.03
CA ASP A 337 -8.43 -6.47 -33.26
C ASP A 337 -9.47 -7.01 -34.24
N ARG A 338 -10.55 -6.25 -34.43
CA ARG A 338 -11.67 -6.64 -35.28
C ARG A 338 -11.35 -6.57 -36.75
N SER A 339 -10.35 -5.78 -37.14
CA SER A 339 -9.91 -5.65 -38.52
C SER A 339 -9.21 -6.94 -38.94
N GLU A 340 -8.35 -7.45 -38.06
CA GLU A 340 -7.54 -8.65 -38.32
C GLU A 340 -8.19 -9.96 -37.84
N LYS A 341 -9.32 -9.87 -37.14
CA LYS A 341 -9.97 -11.00 -36.44
C LYS A 341 -8.96 -11.70 -35.54
N LEU A 342 -8.28 -10.91 -34.71
CA LEU A 342 -7.13 -11.34 -33.94
C LEU A 342 -7.34 -11.07 -32.45
N LEU A 343 -7.35 -12.14 -31.66
CA LEU A 343 -7.36 -12.07 -30.20
C LEU A 343 -5.93 -12.07 -29.67
N ILE A 344 -5.63 -11.13 -28.77
CA ILE A 344 -4.28 -10.87 -28.26
C ILE A 344 -4.33 -10.75 -26.75
N PHE A 345 -3.59 -11.62 -26.06
CA PHE A 345 -3.56 -11.67 -24.60
C PHE A 345 -2.20 -12.18 -24.12
N LYS A 346 -1.91 -12.04 -22.83
CA LYS A 346 -0.73 -12.65 -22.22
C LYS A 346 -1.12 -13.98 -21.56
N ASP A 347 -0.24 -14.98 -21.65
CA ASP A 347 -0.41 -16.26 -20.95
C ASP A 347 0.28 -16.27 -19.57
N LYS A 348 0.27 -17.44 -18.91
CA LYS A 348 0.89 -17.65 -17.58
C LYS A 348 2.36 -17.26 -17.49
N ASP A 349 3.10 -17.34 -18.60
CA ASP A 349 4.52 -16.98 -18.67
C ASP A 349 4.72 -15.49 -19.02
N ASN A 350 3.64 -14.69 -19.00
CA ASN A 350 3.61 -13.29 -19.40
C ASN A 350 3.97 -13.09 -20.90
N ILE A 351 3.88 -14.14 -21.71
CA ILE A 351 4.17 -14.11 -23.15
C ILE A 351 2.89 -13.75 -23.90
N MET A 352 3.00 -12.84 -24.87
CA MET A 352 1.87 -12.49 -25.72
C MET A 352 1.51 -13.65 -26.65
N ARG A 353 0.22 -13.96 -26.69
CA ARG A 353 -0.41 -14.97 -27.53
C ARG A 353 -1.32 -14.29 -28.54
N PHE A 354 -1.38 -14.88 -29.72
CA PHE A 354 -2.09 -14.34 -30.87
C PHE A 354 -2.95 -15.45 -31.49
N VAL A 355 -4.27 -15.30 -31.41
CA VAL A 355 -5.23 -16.29 -31.92
C VAL A 355 -6.10 -15.64 -32.98
N LYS A 356 -5.89 -16.04 -34.24
CA LYS A 356 -6.69 -15.57 -35.38
C LYS A 356 -8.00 -16.34 -35.43
N GLN A 357 -9.09 -15.64 -35.12
CA GLN A 357 -10.44 -16.17 -35.00
C GLN A 357 -11.46 -15.03 -35.12
N ASP A 358 -12.50 -15.23 -35.92
CA ASP A 358 -13.65 -14.32 -35.92
C ASP A 358 -14.45 -14.50 -34.63
N LEU A 359 -14.50 -13.43 -33.84
CA LEU A 359 -15.20 -13.31 -32.56
C LEU A 359 -16.21 -12.16 -32.57
N ASP A 360 -16.57 -11.60 -33.73
CA ASP A 360 -17.49 -10.46 -33.80
C ASP A 360 -18.84 -10.75 -33.16
N SER A 361 -19.29 -12.02 -33.15
CA SER A 361 -20.52 -12.44 -32.47
C SER A 361 -20.50 -12.25 -30.95
N LEU A 362 -19.32 -12.06 -30.34
CA LEU A 362 -19.19 -11.77 -28.90
C LEU A 362 -19.64 -10.35 -28.55
N PHE A 363 -19.68 -9.44 -29.52
CA PHE A 363 -19.93 -8.01 -29.35
C PHE A 363 -21.25 -7.65 -30.04
N LYS A 364 -22.23 -7.13 -29.28
CA LYS A 364 -23.57 -6.77 -29.77
C LYS A 364 -23.67 -5.31 -30.17
#